data_AF-A0A7G2IU92-F1
#
_entry.id   AF-A0A7G2IU92-F1
#
_cell.length_a   1.000
_cell.length_b   1.000
_cell.length_c   1.000
_cell.angle_alpha   90.00
_cell.angle_beta   90.00
_cell.angle_gamma   90.00
#
_symmetry.space_group_name_H-M   'P 1'
#
loop_
_entity.id
_entity.type
_entity.pdbx_description
1 polymer ?
#
loop_
_entity_poly.entity_id
_entity_poly.type
_entity_poly.pdbx_seq_one_letter_code
_entity_poly.pdbx_strand_id
1 'polypeptide(L)'
;MAWLGVRWKIPLTELALSLGYSWIESAVMAGVKLVPFGQQAAQRLIIALCDRYAQGLAQALATPDASLGSATPLAAIASARHETQYSRLFRS
;
A
#
# COMPACT_ATOMS: atom_id res chain seq x y z
N MET A 1 1.13 13.52 -5.89
CA MET A 1 1.68 13.61 -4.52
C MET A 1 3.09 14.18 -4.46
N ALA A 2 4.07 13.64 -5.21
CA ALA A 2 5.46 14.13 -5.17
C ALA A 2 5.60 15.64 -5.44
N TRP A 3 5.03 16.15 -6.54
CA TRP A 3 5.04 17.59 -6.86
C TRP A 3 4.46 18.46 -5.74
N LEU A 4 3.34 18.01 -5.14
CA LEU A 4 2.67 18.75 -4.05
C LEU A 4 3.54 18.79 -2.79
N GLY A 5 4.17 17.66 -2.43
CA GLY A 5 5.09 17.57 -1.30
C GLY A 5 6.25 18.55 -1.43
N VAL A 6 6.84 18.66 -2.63
CA VAL A 6 7.87 19.67 -2.93
C VAL A 6 7.32 21.08 -2.78
N ARG A 7 6.14 21.36 -3.35
CA ARG A 7 5.51 22.70 -3.31
C ARG A 7 5.20 23.17 -1.89
N TRP A 8 4.85 22.25 -1.00
CA TRP A 8 4.55 22.50 0.42
C TRP A 8 5.77 22.30 1.34
N LYS A 9 6.93 21.95 0.79
CA LYS A 9 8.17 21.69 1.53
C LYS A 9 8.01 20.61 2.62
N ILE A 10 7.22 19.59 2.34
CA ILE A 10 7.07 18.43 3.23
C ILE A 10 8.33 17.56 3.08
N PRO A 11 9.00 17.18 4.19
CA PRO A 11 10.13 16.26 4.14
C PRO A 11 9.75 14.93 3.47
N LEU A 12 10.66 14.39 2.66
CA LEU A 12 10.43 13.17 1.89
C LEU A 12 9.95 12.01 2.76
N THR A 13 10.58 11.82 3.92
CA THR A 13 10.22 10.76 4.87
C THR A 13 8.79 10.91 5.38
N GLU A 14 8.37 12.13 5.75
CA GLU A 14 7.00 12.40 6.22
C GLU A 14 5.96 12.15 5.13
N LEU A 15 6.26 12.59 3.90
CA LEU A 15 5.40 12.34 2.74
C LEU A 15 5.26 10.85 2.46
N ALA A 16 6.36 10.09 2.53
CA ALA A 16 6.36 8.65 2.31
C ALA A 16 5.59 7.90 3.40
N LEU A 17 5.77 8.28 4.68
CA LEU A 17 5.02 7.69 5.81
C LEU A 17 3.52 7.94 5.69
N SER A 18 3.11 9.17 5.36
CA SER A 18 1.71 9.52 5.16
C SER A 18 1.07 8.73 4.02
N LEU A 19 1.77 8.66 2.88
CA LEU A 19 1.31 7.88 1.72
C LEU A 19 1.23 6.38 2.06
N GLY A 20 2.24 5.84 2.75
CA GLY A 20 2.32 4.45 3.17
C GLY A 20 1.17 4.06 4.09
N TYR A 21 0.88 4.87 5.12
CA TYR A 21 -0.25 4.66 6.02
C TYR A 21 -1.57 4.61 5.25
N SER A 22 -1.83 5.61 4.39
CA SER A 22 -3.09 5.68 3.62
C SER A 22 -3.27 4.46 2.70
N TRP A 23 -2.19 3.97 2.10
CA TRP A 23 -2.22 2.77 1.28
C TRP A 23 -2.50 1.51 2.11
N ILE A 24 -1.81 1.35 3.25
CA ILE A 24 -1.99 0.20 4.17
C ILE A 24 -3.41 0.16 4.71
N GLU A 25 -3.93 1.29 5.22
CA GLU A 25 -5.28 1.38 5.75
C GLU A 25 -6.31 1.00 4.69
N SER A 26 -6.18 1.55 3.47
CA SER A 26 -7.07 1.24 2.35
C SER A 26 -7.09 -0.26 2.01
N ALA A 27 -5.90 -0.89 1.96
CA ALA A 27 -5.78 -2.32 1.69
C ALA A 27 -6.39 -3.19 2.81
N VAL A 28 -6.16 -2.82 4.08
CA VAL A 28 -6.76 -3.52 5.22
C VAL A 28 -8.29 -3.38 5.21
N MET A 29 -8.82 -2.20 4.91
CA MET A 29 -10.27 -1.98 4.81
C MET A 29 -10.92 -2.76 3.66
N ALA A 30 -10.21 -2.95 2.54
CA ALA A 30 -10.64 -3.88 1.50
C ALA A 30 -10.67 -5.32 2.04
N GLY A 31 -9.64 -5.74 2.78
CA GLY A 31 -9.57 -7.04 3.45
C GLY A 31 -10.73 -7.27 4.42
N VAL A 32 -11.10 -6.28 5.23
CA VAL A 32 -12.26 -6.34 6.15
C VAL A 32 -13.54 -6.66 5.39
N LYS A 33 -13.73 -6.12 4.19
CA LYS A 33 -14.93 -6.34 3.37
C LYS A 33 -14.91 -7.67 2.61
N LEU A 34 -13.73 -8.14 2.19
CA LEU A 34 -13.59 -9.33 1.34
C LEU A 34 -13.35 -10.64 2.13
N VAL A 35 -12.66 -10.59 3.27
CA VAL A 35 -12.28 -11.76 4.11
C VAL A 35 -13.08 -11.83 5.44
N PRO A 36 -14.12 -10.99 5.59
CA PRO A 36 -14.75 -10.57 6.86
C PRO A 36 -13.98 -10.82 8.20
N PHE A 37 -12.95 -10.01 8.49
CA PHE A 37 -12.37 -9.96 9.85
C PHE A 37 -12.78 -8.70 10.62
N GLY A 38 -12.83 -8.80 11.96
CA GLY A 38 -13.33 -7.74 12.83
C GLY A 38 -12.42 -6.51 12.94
N GLN A 39 -12.99 -5.38 13.35
CA GLN A 39 -12.30 -4.08 13.42
C GLN A 39 -11.07 -4.09 14.34
N GLN A 40 -11.12 -4.81 15.46
CA GLN A 40 -9.96 -4.96 16.35
C GLN A 40 -8.81 -5.70 15.66
N ALA A 41 -9.10 -6.72 14.85
CA ALA A 41 -8.09 -7.42 14.07
C ALA A 41 -7.50 -6.52 12.97
N ALA A 42 -8.35 -5.70 12.33
CA ALA A 42 -7.92 -4.72 11.34
C ALA A 42 -6.93 -3.69 11.93
N GLN A 43 -7.24 -3.13 13.11
CA GLN A 43 -6.35 -2.17 13.78
C GLN A 43 -5.00 -2.77 14.15
N ARG A 44 -4.99 -4.00 14.70
CA ARG A 44 -3.73 -4.72 14.97
C ARG A 44 -2.91 -4.97 13.71
N LEU A 45 -3.59 -5.31 12.60
CA LEU A 45 -2.93 -5.54 11.32
C LEU A 45 -2.32 -4.25 10.74
N ILE A 46 -3.03 -3.12 10.83
CA ILE A 46 -2.52 -1.82 10.40
C ILE A 46 -1.25 -1.47 11.16
N ILE A 47 -1.25 -1.59 12.49
CA ILE A 47 -0.06 -1.32 13.33
C ILE A 47 1.12 -2.18 12.88
N ALA A 48 0.92 -3.49 12.77
CA ALA A 48 1.99 -4.41 12.38
C ALA A 48 2.55 -4.13 10.98
N LEU A 49 1.69 -3.75 10.02
CA LEU A 49 2.11 -3.39 8.66
C LEU A 49 2.82 -2.05 8.62
N CYS A 50 2.37 -1.05 9.40
CA CYS A 50 3.02 0.24 9.51
C CYS A 50 4.43 0.11 10.13
N ASP A 51 4.60 -0.71 11.17
CA ASP A 51 5.91 -0.99 11.75
C ASP A 51 6.86 -1.59 10.71
N ARG A 52 6.40 -2.61 9.97
CA ARG A 52 7.17 -3.23 8.90
C ARG A 52 7.51 -2.25 7.77
N TYR A 53 6.57 -1.40 7.39
CA TYR A 53 6.77 -0.37 6.37
C TYR A 53 7.85 0.64 6.81
N ALA A 54 7.75 1.15 8.04
CA ALA A 54 8.71 2.10 8.59
C ALA A 54 10.12 1.50 8.68
N GLN A 55 10.26 0.23 9.09
CA GLN A 55 11.54 -0.47 9.13
C GLN A 55 12.22 -0.58 7.76
N GLY A 56 11.44 -0.81 6.70
CA GLY A 56 11.95 -0.92 5.33
C GLY A 56 12.16 0.41 4.60
N LEU A 57 11.66 1.53 5.16
CA LEU A 57 11.58 2.80 4.44
C LEU A 57 12.96 3.35 4.04
N ALA A 58 13.94 3.30 4.94
CA ALA A 58 15.29 3.80 4.65
C ALA A 58 15.95 3.04 3.49
N GLN A 59 15.81 1.70 3.47
CA GLN A 59 16.32 0.88 2.38
C GLN A 59 15.59 1.16 1.07
N ALA A 60 14.26 1.30 1.10
CA ALA A 60 13.46 1.62 -0.07
C ALA A 60 13.86 2.97 -0.68
N LEU A 61 14.09 4.00 0.15
CA LEU A 61 14.54 5.32 -0.30
C LEU A 61 15.97 5.32 -0.88
N ALA A 62 16.81 4.39 -0.44
CA ALA A 62 18.19 4.22 -0.93
C ALA A 62 18.30 3.26 -2.13
N THR A 63 17.18 2.72 -2.62
CA THR A 63 17.18 1.73 -3.71
C THR A 63 17.61 2.40 -5.03
N PRO A 64 18.62 1.87 -5.74
CA PRO A 64 19.09 2.47 -6.98
C PRO A 64 18.09 2.24 -8.12
N ASP A 65 18.12 3.13 -9.12
CA ASP A 65 17.21 3.10 -10.28
C ASP A 65 17.20 1.76 -11.02
N ALA A 66 18.35 1.10 -11.15
CA ALA A 66 18.46 -0.21 -11.80
C ALA A 66 17.71 -1.34 -11.04
N SER A 67 17.40 -1.12 -9.77
CA SER A 67 16.60 -2.01 -8.93
C SER A 67 15.14 -1.55 -8.78
N LEU A 68 14.76 -0.46 -9.45
CA LEU A 68 13.36 -0.04 -9.51
C LEU A 68 12.59 -0.94 -10.46
N GLY A 69 11.49 -1.50 -9.95
CA GLY A 69 10.67 -2.46 -10.64
C GLY A 69 10.44 -3.69 -9.77
N SER A 70 9.23 -4.22 -9.80
CA SER A 70 8.88 -5.43 -9.06
C SER A 70 8.28 -6.45 -10.01
N ALA A 71 8.86 -7.66 -10.03
CA ALA A 71 8.21 -8.80 -10.66
C ALA A 71 7.16 -9.36 -9.69
N THR A 72 5.91 -8.91 -9.82
CA THR A 72 4.77 -9.41 -9.03
C THR A 72 3.79 -10.18 -9.93
N PRO A 73 4.19 -11.33 -10.49
CA PRO A 73 3.39 -12.05 -11.49
C PRO A 73 2.02 -12.46 -10.96
N LEU A 74 1.93 -12.89 -9.71
CA LEU A 74 0.66 -13.26 -9.09
C LEU A 74 -0.29 -12.06 -8.93
N ALA A 75 0.25 -10.88 -8.58
CA ALA A 75 -0.56 -9.66 -8.49
C ALA A 75 -1.06 -9.22 -9.88
N ALA A 76 -0.21 -9.34 -10.91
CA ALA A 76 -0.60 -9.05 -12.29
C ALA A 76 -1.71 -9.99 -12.78
N ILE A 77 -1.59 -11.30 -12.52
CA ILE A 77 -2.61 -12.29 -12.86
C ILE A 77 -3.92 -12.01 -12.10
N ALA A 78 -3.85 -11.72 -10.80
CA ALA A 78 -5.02 -11.38 -9.99
C ALA A 78 -5.73 -10.13 -10.53
N SER A 79 -4.96 -9.09 -10.88
CA SER A 79 -5.49 -7.87 -11.49
C SER A 79 -6.17 -8.13 -12.83
N ALA A 80 -5.59 -8.96 -13.71
CA ALA A 80 -6.20 -9.32 -14.99
C ALA A 80 -7.50 -10.11 -14.81
N ARG A 81 -7.56 -10.99 -13.80
CA ARG A 81 -8.78 -11.73 -13.46
C ARG A 81 -9.88 -10.83 -12.89
N HIS A 82 -9.51 -9.77 -12.18
CA HIS A 82 -10.48 -8.79 -11.64
C HIS A 82 -11.27 -8.08 -12.76
N GLU A 83 -10.70 -7.92 -13.95
CA GLU A 83 -11.39 -7.32 -15.10
C GLU A 83 -12.64 -8.10 -15.51
N THR A 84 -12.57 -9.44 -15.49
CA THR A 84 -13.60 -10.36 -15.98
C THR A 84 -14.43 -11.00 -14.85
N GLN A 85 -14.21 -10.58 -13.61
CA GLN A 85 -14.91 -11.12 -12.45
C GLN A 85 -16.41 -10.77 -12.49
N TYR A 86 -17.27 -11.79 -12.42
CA TYR A 86 -18.72 -11.66 -12.55
C TYR A 86 -19.36 -10.73 -11.49
N SER A 87 -18.98 -10.88 -10.21
CA SER A 87 -19.44 -10.02 -9.12
C SER A 87 -18.25 -9.27 -8.51
N ARG A 88 -18.31 -7.93 -8.52
CA ARG A 88 -17.24 -7.06 -8.02
C ARG A 88 -17.78 -6.03 -7.05
N LEU A 89 -17.12 -5.92 -5.90
CA LEU A 89 -17.39 -4.88 -4.90
C LEU A 89 -16.49 -3.64 -5.10
N PHE A 90 -15.35 -3.82 -5.76
CA PHE A 90 -14.36 -2.78 -6.03
C PHE A 90 -14.12 -2.64 -7.54
N ARG A 91 -13.52 -1.51 -7.94
CA ARG A 91 -13.28 -1.14 -9.33
C ARG A 91 -11.93 -1.63 -9.89
N SER A 92 -11.03 -2.10 -9.03
CA SER A 92 -9.67 -2.57 -9.34
C SER A 92 -9.16 -3.47 -8.22
#